data_AF-A0A1C5HLW7-F1
#
_entry.id   AF-A0A1C5HLW7-F1
#
_cell.length_a   1.000
_cell.length_b   1.000
_cell.length_c   1.000
_cell.angle_alpha   90.00
_cell.angle_beta   90.00
_cell.angle_gamma   90.00
#
_symmetry.space_group_name_H-M   'P 1'
#
loop_
_entity.id
_entity.type
_entity.pdbx_description
1 polymer ?
#
loop_
_entity_poly.entity_id
_entity_poly.type
_entity_poly.pdbx_seq_one_letter_code
_entity_poly.pdbx_strand_id
1 'polypeptide(L)'
;MEASTPLWVPIVVAAVGVSGTVAAAWLTQRASKKREDERWRREREVDEIRWQRQRADRLRELRIKLYVDMAEYSQNFEATLDAVTDELGNTKSKGPDDLIHHEKLTAQVKLLAPKAVRDAWYQLRRSEEDLRWELYEGDPNHTPQGSPYLDADSPFIIGIQRDLAELQFNLRAAMADPDLAE
;
A
#
# COMPACT_ATOMS: atom_id res chain seq x y z
N MET A 1 -32.54 17.45 -88.20
CA MET A 1 -32.45 16.17 -87.46
C MET A 1 -32.15 16.52 -86.01
N GLU A 2 -33.18 16.74 -85.20
CA GLU A 2 -33.00 17.09 -83.79
C GLU A 2 -32.88 15.79 -82.99
N ALA A 3 -31.68 15.54 -82.45
CA ALA A 3 -31.44 14.41 -81.56
C ALA A 3 -32.09 14.71 -80.21
N SER A 4 -33.30 14.21 -80.00
CA SER A 4 -33.99 14.27 -78.70
C SER A 4 -33.25 13.37 -77.72
N THR A 5 -32.44 13.96 -76.84
CA THR A 5 -31.82 13.24 -75.74
C THR A 5 -32.91 12.66 -74.84
N PRO A 6 -32.92 11.34 -74.59
CA PRO A 6 -33.95 10.70 -73.79
C PRO A 6 -33.97 11.26 -72.37
N LEU A 7 -35.15 11.65 -71.88
CA LEU A 7 -35.36 12.31 -70.58
C LEU A 7 -34.85 11.49 -69.37
N TRP A 8 -34.67 10.18 -69.53
CA TRP A 8 -34.13 9.29 -68.50
C TRP A 8 -32.62 9.44 -68.29
N VAL A 9 -31.87 9.86 -69.31
CA VAL A 9 -30.41 10.03 -69.25
C VAL A 9 -29.98 11.04 -68.17
N PRO A 10 -30.54 12.27 -68.12
CA PRO A 10 -30.17 13.23 -67.08
C PRO A 10 -30.58 12.78 -65.67
N ILE A 11 -31.66 12.01 -65.51
CA ILE A 11 -32.10 11.47 -64.22
C ILE A 11 -31.08 10.44 -63.70
N VAL A 12 -30.61 9.53 -64.57
CA VAL A 12 -29.59 8.53 -64.20
C VAL A 12 -28.26 9.22 -63.88
N VAL A 13 -27.85 10.21 -64.67
CA VAL A 13 -26.62 10.98 -64.41
C VAL A 13 -26.70 11.74 -63.09
N ALA A 14 -27.85 12.34 -62.78
CA ALA A 14 -28.08 12.99 -61.48
C ALA A 14 -28.01 11.99 -60.31
N ALA A 15 -28.63 10.82 -60.44
CA ALA A 15 -28.59 9.77 -59.41
C ALA A 15 -27.17 9.22 -59.19
N VAL A 16 -26.40 9.02 -60.26
CA VAL A 16 -24.99 8.58 -60.18
C VAL A 16 -24.13 9.67 -59.53
N GLY A 17 -24.33 10.94 -59.86
CA GLY A 17 -23.63 12.06 -59.24
C GLY A 17 -23.87 12.15 -57.72
N VAL A 18 -25.13 11.98 -57.28
CA VAL A 18 -25.50 12.01 -55.86
C VAL A 18 -25.00 10.77 -55.10
N SER A 19 -25.04 9.59 -55.71
CA SER A 19 -24.52 8.36 -55.08
C SER A 19 -23.00 8.41 -54.88
N GLY A 20 -22.27 9.02 -55.83
CA GLY A 20 -20.82 9.19 -55.73
C GLY A 20 -20.39 10.09 -54.55
N THR A 21 -21.11 11.17 -54.28
CA THR A 21 -20.79 12.08 -53.17
C THR A 21 -21.07 11.46 -51.81
N VAL A 22 -22.16 10.69 -51.68
CA VAL A 22 -22.49 9.96 -50.44
C VAL A 22 -21.46 8.86 -50.15
N ALA A 23 -21.05 8.09 -51.16
CA ALA A 23 -20.04 7.05 -51.00
C ALA A 23 -18.66 7.63 -50.63
N ALA A 24 -18.28 8.75 -51.25
CA ALA A 24 -17.04 9.46 -50.91
C ALA A 24 -17.07 10.01 -49.47
N ALA A 25 -18.18 10.60 -49.03
CA ALA A 25 -18.34 11.09 -47.67
C ALA A 25 -18.24 9.96 -46.63
N TRP A 26 -18.88 8.82 -46.89
CA TRP A 26 -18.82 7.65 -45.99
C TRP A 26 -17.42 7.06 -45.90
N LEU A 27 -16.71 6.91 -47.03
CA LEU A 27 -15.32 6.45 -47.05
C LEU A 27 -14.40 7.40 -46.28
N THR A 28 -14.62 8.71 -46.40
CA THR A 28 -13.83 9.74 -45.70
C THR A 28 -14.06 9.67 -44.19
N GLN A 29 -15.31 9.52 -43.74
CA GLN A 29 -15.65 9.33 -42.32
C GLN A 29 -15.06 8.03 -41.76
N ARG A 30 -15.10 6.94 -42.52
CA ARG A 30 -14.53 5.65 -42.09
C ARG A 30 -13.00 5.73 -41.99
N ALA A 31 -12.35 6.40 -42.93
CA ALA A 31 -10.90 6.62 -42.90
C ALA A 31 -10.47 7.55 -41.77
N SER A 32 -11.25 8.60 -41.44
CA SER A 32 -10.96 9.46 -40.29
C SER A 32 -11.08 8.69 -38.98
N LYS A 33 -12.14 7.90 -38.81
CA LYS A 33 -12.37 7.09 -37.62
C LYS A 33 -11.23 6.10 -37.35
N LYS A 34 -10.72 5.44 -38.40
CA LYS A 34 -9.57 4.51 -38.26
C LYS A 34 -8.30 5.22 -37.78
N ARG A 35 -8.00 6.42 -38.31
CA ARG A 35 -6.83 7.21 -37.89
C ARG A 35 -6.96 7.73 -36.46
N GLU A 36 -8.19 8.06 -36.07
CA GLU A 36 -8.50 8.47 -34.71
C GLU A 36 -8.33 7.30 -33.74
N ASP A 37 -8.90 6.13 -34.03
CA ASP A 37 -8.74 4.92 -33.21
C ASP A 37 -7.27 4.54 -32.98
N GLU A 38 -6.41 4.70 -34.00
CA GLU A 38 -4.96 4.45 -33.90
C GLU A 38 -4.23 5.49 -33.03
N ARG A 39 -4.70 6.74 -32.97
CA ARG A 39 -4.16 7.76 -32.05
C ARG A 39 -4.62 7.48 -30.62
N TRP A 40 -5.91 7.21 -30.43
CA TRP A 40 -6.50 6.89 -29.14
C TRP A 40 -5.93 5.61 -28.52
N ARG A 41 -5.49 4.63 -29.32
CA ARG A 41 -4.74 3.47 -28.79
C ARG A 41 -3.39 3.86 -28.22
N ARG A 42 -2.62 4.67 -28.95
CA ARG A 42 -1.29 5.13 -28.50
C ARG A 42 -1.39 6.00 -27.25
N GLU A 43 -2.38 6.88 -27.19
CA GLU A 43 -2.64 7.70 -26.01
C GLU A 43 -2.98 6.83 -24.80
N ARG A 44 -3.86 5.84 -24.95
CA ARG A 44 -4.18 4.88 -23.87
C ARG A 44 -2.97 4.08 -23.41
N GLU A 45 -2.11 3.65 -24.32
CA GLU A 45 -0.88 2.92 -23.95
C GLU A 45 0.07 3.79 -23.12
N VAL A 46 0.23 5.07 -23.48
CA VAL A 46 1.05 6.03 -22.71
C VAL A 46 0.41 6.34 -21.34
N ASP A 47 -0.90 6.54 -21.31
CA ASP A 47 -1.62 6.84 -20.08
C ASP A 47 -1.62 5.65 -19.12
N GLU A 48 -1.74 4.42 -19.62
CA GLU A 48 -1.63 3.21 -18.80
C GLU A 48 -0.23 3.09 -18.19
N ILE A 49 0.84 3.27 -18.98
CA ILE A 49 2.21 3.25 -18.45
C ILE A 49 2.41 4.34 -17.38
N ARG A 50 1.87 5.54 -17.62
CA ARG A 50 1.94 6.65 -16.65
C ARG A 50 1.17 6.32 -15.38
N TRP A 51 -0.03 5.75 -15.51
CA TRP A 51 -0.86 5.35 -14.38
C TRP A 51 -0.20 4.25 -13.54
N GLN A 52 0.41 3.26 -14.18
CA GLN A 52 1.16 2.20 -13.51
C GLN A 52 2.35 2.76 -12.71
N ARG A 53 3.11 3.70 -13.29
CA ARG A 53 4.21 4.39 -12.59
C ARG A 53 3.70 5.18 -11.39
N GLN A 54 2.67 6.01 -11.57
CA GLN A 54 2.07 6.77 -10.47
C GLN A 54 1.49 5.88 -9.37
N ARG A 55 1.01 4.68 -9.72
CA ARG A 55 0.54 3.71 -8.73
C ARG A 55 1.71 3.10 -7.96
N ALA A 56 2.79 2.74 -8.63
CA ALA A 56 4.00 2.22 -7.99
C ALA A 56 4.61 3.27 -7.05
N ASP A 57 4.74 4.52 -7.50
CA ASP A 57 5.26 5.63 -6.69
C ASP A 57 4.42 5.84 -5.43
N ARG A 58 3.08 5.88 -5.57
CA ARG A 58 2.17 5.99 -4.42
C ARG A 58 2.29 4.83 -3.44
N LEU A 59 2.44 3.60 -3.93
CA LEU A 59 2.65 2.44 -3.06
C LEU A 59 3.98 2.52 -2.31
N ARG A 60 5.04 2.97 -2.99
CA ARG A 60 6.36 3.19 -2.38
C ARG A 60 6.30 4.23 -1.27
N GLU A 61 5.65 5.37 -1.51
CA GLU A 61 5.44 6.42 -0.50
C GLU A 61 4.67 5.88 0.72
N LEU A 62 3.61 5.11 0.49
CA LEU A 62 2.83 4.49 1.57
C LEU A 62 3.66 3.49 2.39
N ARG A 63 4.53 2.71 1.75
CA ARG A 63 5.46 1.78 2.44
C ARG A 63 6.50 2.52 3.26
N ILE A 64 7.11 3.57 2.71
CA ILE A 64 8.09 4.39 3.45
C ILE A 64 7.43 4.97 4.71
N LYS A 65 6.22 5.52 4.57
CA LYS A 65 5.47 6.04 5.71
C LYS A 65 5.21 4.95 6.75
N LEU A 66 4.75 3.79 6.33
CA LEU A 66 4.54 2.65 7.23
C LEU A 66 5.82 2.29 7.99
N TYR A 67 6.97 2.22 7.31
CA TYR A 67 8.23 1.84 7.96
C TYR A 67 8.70 2.89 8.98
N VAL A 68 8.46 4.17 8.71
CA VAL A 68 8.70 5.24 9.69
C VAL A 68 7.79 5.07 10.92
N ASP A 69 6.49 4.88 10.70
CA ASP A 69 5.51 4.67 11.77
C ASP A 69 5.87 3.43 12.63
N MET A 70 6.35 2.35 12.01
CA MET A 70 6.81 1.14 12.70
C MET A 70 8.13 1.34 13.46
N ALA A 71 9.06 2.11 12.91
CA ALA A 71 10.32 2.42 13.58
C ALA A 71 10.08 3.26 14.83
N GLU A 72 9.22 4.27 14.75
CA GLU A 72 8.78 5.08 15.88
C GLU A 72 8.11 4.21 16.95
N TYR A 73 7.20 3.34 16.54
CA TYR A 73 6.58 2.38 17.46
C TYR A 73 7.61 1.51 18.17
N SER A 74 8.57 0.94 17.43
CA SER A 74 9.60 0.06 18.02
C SER A 74 10.46 0.76 19.06
N GLN A 75 10.84 2.02 18.82
CA GLN A 75 11.64 2.83 19.75
C GLN A 75 10.88 3.14 21.04
N ASN A 76 9.61 3.52 20.90
CA ASN A 76 8.78 3.78 22.06
C ASN A 76 8.49 2.50 22.86
N PHE A 77 8.41 1.36 22.16
CA PHE A 77 8.24 0.06 22.80
C PHE A 77 9.50 -0.35 23.58
N GLU A 78 10.71 -0.14 23.05
CA GLU A 78 11.96 -0.32 23.80
C GLU A 78 11.98 0.50 25.10
N ALA A 79 11.62 1.79 25.02
CA ALA A 79 11.54 2.64 26.20
C ALA A 79 10.52 2.13 27.24
N THR A 80 9.46 1.47 26.78
CA THR A 80 8.47 0.83 27.67
C THR A 80 9.06 -0.40 28.34
N LEU A 81 9.77 -1.25 27.59
CA LEU A 81 10.45 -2.42 28.15
C LEU A 81 11.49 -2.02 29.19
N ASP A 82 12.32 -1.02 28.88
CA ASP A 82 13.31 -0.48 29.82
C ASP A 82 12.63 -0.04 31.12
N ALA A 83 11.51 0.69 31.03
CA ALA A 83 10.78 1.17 32.19
C ALA A 83 10.12 0.05 33.02
N VAL A 84 9.71 -1.05 32.39
CA VAL A 84 9.15 -2.22 33.09
C VAL A 84 10.24 -3.06 33.78
N THR A 85 11.46 -3.03 33.24
CA THR A 85 12.62 -3.75 33.81
C THR A 85 13.47 -2.94 34.78
N ASP A 86 13.20 -1.63 34.94
CA ASP A 86 13.93 -0.76 35.86
C ASP A 86 13.41 -0.90 37.30
N GLU A 87 14.18 -1.60 38.12
CA GLU A 87 13.89 -1.89 39.54
C GLU A 87 13.78 -0.60 40.38
N LEU A 88 14.40 0.49 39.93
CA LEU A 88 14.49 1.75 40.68
C LEU A 88 13.26 2.67 40.51
N GLY A 89 12.20 2.19 39.85
CA GLY A 89 10.87 2.78 39.98
C GLY A 89 10.66 4.12 39.27
N ASN A 90 11.40 4.40 38.19
CA ASN A 90 11.14 5.57 37.37
C ASN A 90 10.00 5.30 36.37
N THR A 91 8.84 4.87 36.86
CA THR A 91 7.63 4.50 36.09
C THR A 91 6.87 5.71 35.55
N LYS A 92 7.59 6.77 35.15
CA LYS A 92 7.04 7.86 34.32
C LYS A 92 7.23 7.61 32.82
N SER A 93 7.46 6.36 32.42
CA SER A 93 7.11 5.96 31.05
C SER A 93 5.60 6.18 30.92
N LYS A 94 5.22 7.21 30.18
CA LYS A 94 3.85 7.30 29.66
C LYS A 94 3.64 5.98 28.93
N GLY A 95 2.73 5.17 29.45
CA GLY A 95 2.30 3.97 28.76
C GLY A 95 1.89 4.29 27.32
N PRO A 96 1.76 3.25 26.47
CA PRO A 96 1.57 3.34 25.03
C PRO A 96 0.32 4.12 24.54
N ASP A 97 -0.42 4.80 25.41
CA ASP A 97 -1.61 5.60 25.09
C ASP A 97 -1.31 6.79 24.15
N ASP A 98 -0.06 7.27 24.10
CA ASP A 98 0.40 8.30 23.15
C ASP A 98 0.91 7.71 21.81
N LEU A 99 0.90 6.37 21.64
CA LEU A 99 1.35 5.72 20.41
C LEU A 99 0.26 5.68 19.35
N ILE A 100 0.70 5.73 18.09
CA ILE A 100 -0.10 5.40 16.90
C ILE A 100 -0.98 4.17 17.24
N HIS A 101 -2.31 4.29 17.09
CA HIS A 101 -3.24 3.19 17.37
C HIS A 101 -2.73 1.89 16.74
N HIS A 102 -2.28 0.95 17.58
CA HIS A 102 -1.62 -0.29 17.15
C HIS A 102 -2.48 -1.12 16.19
N GLU A 103 -3.81 -1.02 16.29
CA GLU A 103 -4.75 -1.65 15.37
C GLU A 103 -4.64 -1.08 13.95
N LYS A 104 -4.50 0.24 13.83
CA LYS A 104 -4.33 0.93 12.55
C LYS A 104 -2.99 0.54 11.92
N LEU A 105 -1.93 0.49 12.73
CA LEU A 105 -0.61 0.06 12.26
C LEU A 105 -0.65 -1.39 11.78
N THR A 106 -1.29 -2.28 12.55
CA THR A 106 -1.48 -3.70 12.17
C THR A 106 -2.22 -3.86 10.84
N ALA A 107 -3.28 -3.07 10.60
CA ALA A 107 -3.99 -3.09 9.33
C ALA A 107 -3.10 -2.63 8.16
N GLN A 108 -2.28 -1.60 8.36
CA GLN A 108 -1.34 -1.12 7.34
C GLN A 108 -0.24 -2.13 7.05
N VAL A 109 0.33 -2.76 8.09
CA VAL A 109 1.34 -3.84 7.96
C VAL A 109 0.79 -4.99 7.12
N LYS A 110 -0.44 -5.42 7.39
CA LYS A 110 -1.10 -6.50 6.62
C LYS A 110 -1.22 -6.19 5.13
N LEU A 111 -1.48 -4.92 4.79
CA LEU A 111 -1.75 -4.48 3.42
C LEU A 111 -0.47 -4.14 2.63
N LEU A 112 0.52 -3.53 3.29
CA LEU A 112 1.63 -2.86 2.61
C LEU A 112 2.99 -3.49 2.87
N ALA A 113 3.19 -4.16 4.02
CA ALA A 113 4.49 -4.67 4.40
C ALA A 113 4.84 -5.99 3.67
N PRO A 114 6.12 -6.23 3.36
CA PRO A 114 6.61 -7.51 2.88
C PRO A 114 6.41 -8.60 3.94
N LYS A 115 6.46 -9.86 3.51
CA LYS A 115 6.09 -11.00 4.35
C LYS A 115 6.96 -11.06 5.62
N ALA A 116 8.26 -10.89 5.50
CA ALA A 116 9.19 -10.94 6.64
C ALA A 116 8.86 -9.89 7.73
N VAL A 117 8.61 -8.63 7.33
CA VAL A 117 8.22 -7.56 8.26
C VAL A 117 6.87 -7.85 8.91
N ARG A 118 5.92 -8.36 8.13
CA ARG A 118 4.58 -8.71 8.61
C ARG A 118 4.61 -9.86 9.61
N ASP A 119 5.37 -10.90 9.33
CA ASP A 119 5.49 -12.07 10.20
C ASP A 119 6.16 -11.66 11.53
N ALA A 120 7.26 -10.89 11.47
CA ALA A 120 7.92 -10.34 12.66
C ALA A 120 7.01 -9.41 13.48
N TRP A 121 6.21 -8.55 12.81
CA TRP A 121 5.22 -7.72 13.48
C TRP A 121 4.19 -8.54 14.26
N TYR A 122 3.67 -9.61 13.67
CA TYR A 122 2.69 -10.47 14.34
C TYR A 122 3.29 -11.24 15.51
N GLN A 123 4.55 -11.68 15.42
CA GLN A 123 5.23 -12.31 16.55
C GLN A 123 5.43 -11.32 17.71
N LEU A 124 5.93 -10.12 17.42
CA LEU A 124 6.08 -9.07 18.43
C LEU A 124 4.74 -8.76 19.12
N ARG A 125 3.65 -8.61 18.34
CA ARG A 125 2.31 -8.33 18.86
C ARG A 125 1.80 -9.41 19.79
N ARG A 126 2.08 -10.67 19.48
CA ARG A 126 1.72 -11.79 20.34
C ARG A 126 2.51 -11.75 21.66
N SER A 127 3.82 -11.55 21.58
CA SER A 127 4.68 -11.44 22.78
C SER A 127 4.34 -10.23 23.64
N GLU A 128 3.87 -9.13 23.04
CA GLU A 128 3.34 -7.96 23.77
C GLU A 128 2.02 -8.26 24.49
N GLU A 129 1.11 -9.04 23.87
CA GLU A 129 -0.11 -9.48 24.54
C GLU A 129 0.21 -10.39 25.74
N ASP A 130 1.17 -11.31 25.59
CA ASP A 130 1.66 -12.17 26.67
C ASP A 130 2.32 -11.33 27.79
N LEU A 131 3.15 -10.33 27.44
CA LEU A 131 3.76 -9.41 28.40
C LEU A 131 2.69 -8.59 29.14
N ARG A 132 1.71 -8.04 28.41
CA ARG A 132 0.63 -7.25 28.99
C ARG A 132 -0.21 -8.11 29.93
N TRP A 133 -0.51 -9.35 29.55
CA TRP A 133 -1.16 -10.30 30.43
C TRP A 133 -0.36 -10.48 31.72
N GLU A 134 0.95 -10.74 31.64
CA GLU A 134 1.78 -10.94 32.83
C GLU A 134 1.83 -9.69 33.74
N LEU A 135 1.89 -8.49 33.15
CA LEU A 135 1.94 -7.24 33.90
C LEU A 135 0.65 -6.88 34.64
N TYR A 136 -0.52 -7.27 34.12
CA TYR A 136 -1.82 -6.85 34.66
C TYR A 136 -2.65 -7.99 35.26
N GLU A 137 -2.47 -9.21 34.77
CA GLU A 137 -3.29 -10.40 35.07
C GLU A 137 -2.44 -11.62 35.48
N GLY A 138 -1.11 -11.51 35.41
CA GLY A 138 -0.12 -12.54 35.75
C GLY A 138 0.02 -12.86 37.24
N ASP A 139 0.98 -13.72 37.58
CA ASP A 139 1.13 -14.32 38.91
C ASP A 139 1.19 -13.24 40.02
N PRO A 140 0.26 -13.26 41.00
CA PRO A 140 0.20 -12.27 42.08
C PRO A 140 1.45 -12.20 42.97
N ASN A 141 2.36 -13.18 42.86
CA ASN A 141 3.62 -13.20 43.61
C ASN A 141 4.73 -12.34 42.99
N HIS A 142 4.62 -11.91 41.73
CA HIS A 142 5.65 -11.08 41.07
C HIS A 142 5.56 -9.59 41.44
N THR A 143 4.55 -9.16 42.20
CA THR A 143 4.42 -7.76 42.61
C THR A 143 4.32 -7.58 44.13
N PRO A 144 5.44 -7.65 44.88
CA PRO A 144 5.44 -7.35 46.32
C PRO A 144 4.99 -5.91 46.66
N GLN A 145 4.95 -4.99 45.69
CA GLN A 145 4.80 -3.54 45.91
C GLN A 145 3.80 -2.84 44.96
N GLY A 146 3.04 -3.58 44.13
CA GLY A 146 2.01 -2.99 43.27
C GLY A 146 2.52 -2.12 42.11
N SER A 147 3.81 -2.20 41.75
CA SER A 147 4.34 -1.64 40.50
C SER A 147 4.45 -2.73 39.43
N PRO A 148 4.16 -2.43 38.15
CA PRO A 148 4.31 -3.36 37.04
C PRO A 148 5.79 -3.55 36.71
N TYR A 149 6.49 -4.34 37.52
CA TYR A 149 7.90 -4.66 37.38
C TYR A 149 8.06 -6.12 36.97
N LEU A 150 8.98 -6.38 36.03
CA LEU A 150 9.41 -7.72 35.66
C LEU A 150 10.93 -7.79 35.62
N ASP A 151 11.48 -8.90 36.13
CA ASP A 151 12.93 -9.13 36.06
C ASP A 151 13.40 -9.16 34.60
N ALA A 152 14.55 -8.55 34.33
CA ALA A 152 15.11 -8.46 32.98
C ALA A 152 15.44 -9.84 32.37
N ASP A 153 15.65 -10.86 33.20
CA ASP A 153 15.89 -12.25 32.80
C ASP A 153 14.60 -13.09 32.71
N SER A 154 13.43 -12.48 32.94
CA SER A 154 12.14 -13.11 32.73
C SER A 154 12.02 -13.64 31.29
N PRO A 155 11.51 -14.87 31.08
CA PRO A 155 11.36 -15.44 29.75
C PRO A 155 10.47 -14.58 28.83
N PHE A 156 9.55 -13.80 29.39
CA PHE A 156 8.70 -12.86 28.64
C PHE A 156 9.50 -11.66 28.12
N ILE A 157 10.36 -11.07 28.95
CA ILE A 157 11.23 -9.94 28.57
C ILE A 157 12.26 -10.39 27.52
N ILE A 158 12.89 -11.55 27.72
CA ILE A 158 13.83 -12.11 26.74
C ILE A 158 13.14 -12.39 25.40
N GLY A 159 11.94 -13.00 25.46
CA GLY A 159 11.16 -13.32 24.26
C GLY A 159 10.80 -12.07 23.46
N ILE A 160 10.28 -11.05 24.13
CA ILE A 160 9.82 -9.85 23.46
C ILE A 160 10.97 -8.97 22.92
N GLN A 161 12.10 -8.90 23.64
CA GLN A 161 13.31 -8.23 23.15
C GLN A 161 13.85 -8.90 21.88
N ARG A 162 13.84 -10.24 21.84
CA ARG A 162 14.23 -10.99 20.65
C ARG A 162 13.32 -10.68 19.47
N ASP A 163 12.01 -10.72 19.67
CA ASP A 163 11.04 -10.50 18.59
C ASP A 163 11.06 -9.04 18.10
N LEU A 164 11.33 -8.09 19.00
CA LEU A 164 11.56 -6.68 18.66
C LEU A 164 12.82 -6.48 17.83
N ALA A 165 13.93 -7.14 18.20
CA ALA A 165 15.16 -7.11 17.42
C ALA A 165 14.97 -7.72 16.02
N GLU A 166 14.20 -8.81 15.91
CA GLU A 166 13.83 -9.41 14.63
C GLU A 166 13.00 -8.44 13.76
N LEU A 167 12.03 -7.75 14.35
CA LEU A 167 11.26 -6.73 13.66
C LEU A 167 12.17 -5.61 13.13
N GLN A 168 13.04 -5.06 13.97
CA GLN A 168 13.96 -3.98 13.57
C GLN A 168 14.93 -4.41 12.46
N PHE A 169 15.43 -5.65 12.53
CA PHE A 169 16.28 -6.22 11.49
C PHE A 169 15.54 -6.28 10.14
N ASN A 170 14.32 -6.83 10.14
CA ASN A 170 13.50 -6.94 8.92
C ASN A 170 13.06 -5.57 8.40
N LEU A 171 12.75 -4.61 9.28
CA LEU A 171 12.44 -3.23 8.90
C LEU A 171 13.64 -2.56 8.22
N ARG A 172 14.85 -2.71 8.76
CA ARG A 172 16.07 -2.14 8.16
C ARG A 172 16.33 -2.73 6.78
N ALA A 173 16.13 -4.04 6.60
CA ALA A 173 16.22 -4.70 5.31
C ALA A 173 15.17 -4.16 4.31
N ALA A 174 13.91 -4.03 4.75
CA ALA A 174 12.82 -3.51 3.91
C ALA A 174 12.96 -2.01 3.57
N MET A 175 13.61 -1.21 4.42
CA MET A 175 13.92 0.19 4.13
C MET A 175 15.09 0.34 3.15
N ALA A 176 16.04 -0.59 3.16
CA ALA A 176 17.15 -0.60 2.20
C ALA A 176 16.67 -0.83 0.77
N ASP A 177 15.60 -1.60 0.60
CA ASP A 177 14.92 -1.78 -0.69
C ASP A 177 13.38 -1.90 -0.50
N PRO A 178 12.65 -0.77 -0.63
CA PRO A 178 11.21 -0.75 -0.42
C PRO A 178 10.41 -1.44 -1.54
N ASP A 179 11.07 -1.83 -2.63
CA ASP A 179 10.47 -2.48 -3.79
C ASP A 179 10.58 -4.01 -3.72
N LEU A 180 11.39 -4.58 -2.81
CA LEU A 180 11.42 -6.01 -2.49
C LEU A 180 10.13 -6.45 -1.81
N ALA A 181 9.12 -6.76 -2.61
CA ALA A 181 7.93 -7.46 -2.16
C ALA A 181 8.02 -8.94 -2.56
N GLU A 182 8.66 -9.75 -1.71
CA GLU A 182 8.53 -11.22 -1.70
C GLU A 182 8.11 -11.73 -0.31
#